data_AF-A0A6N3H418-F1
#
_entry.id   AF-A0A6N3H418-F1
#
_cell.length_a   1.000
_cell.length_b   1.000
_cell.length_c   1.000
_cell.angle_alpha   90.00
_cell.angle_beta   90.00
_cell.angle_gamma   90.00
#
_symmetry.space_group_name_H-M   'P 1'
#
loop_
_entity.id
_entity.type
_entity.pdbx_description
1 polymer ?
#
loop_
_entity_poly.entity_id
_entity_poly.type
_entity_poly.pdbx_seq_one_letter_code
_entity_poly.pdbx_strand_id
1 'polypeptide(L)' 'MSKPIKHGCIRHITNGMRVLIDLKSVAAIRERTETADKVEVHLTSGEVFELDVAYEEIAGLYLEFLAKERGVMANPTSI' A
#
# COMPACT_ATOMS: atom_id res chain seq x y z
N MET A 1 -3.01 18.19 3.28
CA MET A 1 -2.95 17.59 4.63
C MET A 1 -3.77 16.30 4.63
N SER A 2 -3.10 15.15 4.60
CA SER A 2 -3.71 13.82 4.79
C SER A 2 -2.67 12.99 5.53
N LYS A 3 -3.01 12.50 6.73
CA LYS A 3 -2.18 11.54 7.49
C LYS A 3 -2.70 10.15 7.11
N PRO A 4 -2.05 9.39 6.21
CA PRO A 4 -2.71 8.23 5.60
C PRO A 4 -2.63 6.97 6.48
N ILE A 5 -1.64 6.92 7.38
CA ILE A 5 -1.40 5.76 8.23
C ILE A 5 -1.83 6.09 9.66
N LYS A 6 -2.97 5.56 10.09
CA LYS A 6 -3.39 5.55 11.49
C LYS A 6 -3.28 4.10 11.97
N HIS A 7 -2.31 3.82 12.85
CA HIS A 7 -2.09 2.49 13.46
C HIS A 7 -1.65 1.34 12.52
N GLY A 8 -0.95 1.64 11.43
CA GLY A 8 -0.45 0.59 10.51
C GLY A 8 -1.49 0.10 9.49
N CYS A 9 -2.61 0.81 9.35
CA CYS A 9 -3.60 0.50 8.31
C CYS A 9 -3.62 1.59 7.23
N ILE A 10 -3.84 1.19 5.98
CA ILE A 10 -4.26 2.07 4.89
C ILE A 10 -5.79 2.09 4.88
N ARG A 11 -6.35 3.30 4.89
CA ARG A 11 -7.78 3.51 4.69
C ARG A 11 -7.99 4.11 3.32
N HIS A 12 -8.75 3.43 2.48
CA HIS A 12 -9.06 3.89 1.13
C HIS A 12 -10.57 3.81 0.84
N ILE A 13 -11.08 4.68 -0.03
CA ILE A 13 -12.47 4.67 -0.51
C ILE A 13 -12.43 4.41 -2.00
N THR A 14 -12.88 3.23 -2.43
CA THR A 14 -13.00 2.87 -3.84
C THR A 14 -14.46 2.47 -4.11
N ASN A 15 -15.02 2.92 -5.23
CA ASN A 15 -16.36 2.54 -5.69
C ASN A 15 -17.47 2.65 -4.62
N GLY A 16 -17.40 3.65 -3.75
CA GLY A 16 -18.35 3.87 -2.65
C GLY A 16 -18.17 2.94 -1.44
N MET A 17 -17.26 1.96 -1.50
CA MET A 17 -16.89 1.11 -0.38
C MET A 17 -15.69 1.69 0.39
N ARG A 18 -15.71 1.49 1.70
CA ARG A 18 -14.56 1.80 2.57
C ARG A 18 -13.75 0.53 2.77
N VAL A 19 -12.51 0.57 2.32
CA VAL A 19 -11.55 -0.52 2.50
C VAL A 19 -10.55 -0.10 3.57
N LEU A 20 -10.31 -1.00 4.53
CA LEU A 20 -9.28 -0.86 5.55
C LEU A 20 -8.32 -2.03 5.40
N ILE A 21 -7.10 -1.76 4.96
CA ILE A 21 -6.06 -2.77 4.77
C ILE A 21 -5.06 -2.63 5.91
N ASP A 22 -4.88 -3.70 6.69
CA ASP A 22 -3.78 -3.81 7.64
C ASP A 22 -2.48 -4.05 6.87
N LEU A 23 -1.49 -3.15 7.02
CA LEU A 23 -0.21 -3.25 6.31
C LEU A 23 0.59 -4.49 6.71
N LYS A 24 0.33 -5.11 7.88
CA LYS A 24 0.93 -6.39 8.26
C LYS A 24 0.38 -7.57 7.45
N SER A 25 -0.81 -7.43 6.88
CA SER A 25 -1.45 -8.47 6.06
C SER A 25 -1.07 -8.37 4.58
N VAL A 26 -0.35 -7.33 4.16
CA VAL A 26 0.06 -7.15 2.76
C VAL A 26 1.16 -8.13 2.39
N ALA A 27 0.92 -8.95 1.38
CA ALA A 27 1.88 -9.86 0.79
C ALA A 27 2.60 -9.23 -0.42
N ALA A 28 1.87 -8.50 -1.27
CA ALA A 28 2.43 -7.82 -2.43
C ALA A 28 1.57 -6.61 -2.86
N ILE A 29 2.19 -5.66 -3.55
CA ILE A 29 1.54 -4.52 -4.21
C ILE A 29 1.96 -4.57 -5.68
N ARG A 30 0.99 -4.51 -6.60
CA ARG A 30 1.23 -4.64 -8.04
C ARG A 30 0.52 -3.53 -8.81
N GLU A 31 1.26 -2.83 -9.64
CA GLU A 31 0.70 -1.88 -10.61
C GLU A 31 -0.02 -2.64 -11.73
N ARG A 32 -1.22 -2.18 -12.12
CA ARG A 32 -1.87 -2.63 -13.35
C ARG A 32 -1.49 -1.71 -14.50
N THR A 33 -0.59 -2.19 -15.35
CA THR A 33 -0.10 -1.46 -16.53
C THR A 33 -1.17 -1.16 -17.59
N GLU A 34 -2.33 -1.82 -17.55
CA GLU A 34 -3.45 -1.54 -18.47
C GLU A 34 -4.22 -0.26 -18.10
N THR A 35 -4.15 0.17 -16.83
CA THR A 35 -4.78 1.38 -16.32
C THR A 35 -3.86 1.97 -15.25
N ALA A 36 -3.07 2.98 -15.62
CA ALA A 36 -2.04 3.61 -14.76
C ALA A 36 -2.55 4.14 -13.41
N ASP A 37 -3.87 4.20 -13.21
CA ASP A 37 -4.53 4.65 -11.99
C ASP A 37 -5.04 3.50 -11.12
N LYS A 38 -4.62 2.25 -11.36
CA LYS A 38 -5.05 1.10 -10.56
C LYS A 38 -3.90 0.29 -10.00
N VAL A 39 -4.04 -0.05 -8.72
CA VAL A 39 -3.11 -0.90 -8.00
C VAL A 39 -3.84 -2.08 -7.37
N GLU A 40 -3.22 -3.25 -7.44
CA GLU A 40 -3.64 -4.44 -6.73
C GLU A 40 -2.86 -4.57 -5.43
N VAL A 41 -3.57 -4.76 -4.31
CA VAL A 41 -2.99 -5.11 -3.02
C VAL A 41 -3.35 -6.56 -2.73
N HIS A 42 -2.32 -7.42 -2.71
CA HIS A 42 -2.44 -8.85 -2.43
C HIS A 42 -2.20 -9.08 -0.94
N LEU A 43 -3.14 -9.73 -0.27
CA LEU A 43 -3.02 -10.06 1.15
C LEU A 43 -2.46 -11.47 1.37
N THR A 44 -1.90 -11.72 2.54
CA THR A 44 -1.44 -13.06 2.97
C THR A 44 -2.58 -14.07 3.10
N SER A 45 -3.84 -13.59 3.19
CA SER A 45 -5.05 -14.44 3.10
C SER A 45 -5.30 -14.99 1.69
N GLY A 46 -4.64 -14.44 0.66
CA GLY A 46 -4.91 -14.71 -0.75
C GLY A 46 -5.97 -13.79 -1.37
N GLU A 47 -6.58 -12.89 -0.59
CA GLU A 47 -7.49 -11.87 -1.09
C GLU A 47 -6.73 -10.78 -1.88
N VAL A 48 -7.37 -10.26 -2.92
CA VAL A 48 -6.82 -9.19 -3.76
C VAL A 48 -7.79 -8.02 -3.76
N PHE A 49 -7.29 -6.84 -3.39
CA PHE A 49 -8.03 -5.59 -3.45
C PHE A 49 -7.54 -4.74 -4.62
N GLU A 50 -8.45 -4.37 -5.50
CA GLU A 50 -8.19 -3.35 -6.53
C GLU A 50 -8.53 -1.97 -5.97
N LEU A 51 -7.57 -1.05 -6.03
CA LEU A 51 -7.72 0.33 -5.58
C LEU A 51 -7.49 1.27 -6.77
N ASP A 52 -8.35 2.28 -6.90
CA ASP A 52 -8.26 3.33 -7.93
C ASP A 52 -7.33 4.46 -7.46
N VAL A 53 -6.05 4.12 -7.26
CA VAL A 53 -4.97 5.04 -6.86
C VAL A 53 -3.68 4.70 -7.58
N ALA A 54 -2.81 5.71 -7.68
CA ALA A 54 -1.45 5.54 -8.20
C ALA A 54 -0.66 4.53 -7.36
N TYR A 55 0.13 3.70 -8.04
CA TYR A 55 0.98 2.69 -7.41
C TYR A 55 1.92 3.31 -6.37
N GLU A 56 2.53 4.44 -6.68
CA GLU A 56 3.50 5.15 -5.84
C GLU A 56 2.89 5.60 -4.51
N GLU A 57 1.59 5.92 -4.50
CA GLU A 57 0.90 6.31 -3.27
C GLU A 57 0.84 5.13 -2.30
N ILE A 58 0.38 3.95 -2.75
CA ILE A 58 0.26 2.77 -1.89
C ILE A 58 1.63 2.17 -1.56
N ALA A 59 2.54 2.10 -2.52
CA ALA A 59 3.89 1.62 -2.31
C ALA A 59 4.65 2.50 -1.30
N GLY A 60 4.53 3.83 -1.40
CA GLY A 60 5.13 4.78 -0.47
C GLY A 60 4.64 4.57 0.97
N LEU A 61 3.34 4.40 1.17
CA LEU A 61 2.77 4.15 2.50
C LEU A 61 3.23 2.82 3.11
N TYR A 62 3.30 1.78 2.29
CA TYR A 62 3.79 0.47 2.72
C TYR A 62 5.28 0.53 3.11
N LEU A 63 6.08 1.21 2.31
CA LEU A 63 7.49 1.48 2.61
C LEU A 63 7.63 2.25 3.92
N GLU A 64 6.91 3.37 4.11
CA GLU A 64 6.91 4.13 5.36
C GLU A 64 6.58 3.26 6.59
N PHE A 65 5.62 2.35 6.45
CA PHE A 65 5.29 1.38 7.49
C PHE A 65 6.46 0.43 7.79
N LEU A 66 7.10 -0.13 6.76
CA LEU A 66 8.27 -0.99 6.92
C LEU A 66 9.44 -0.26 7.58
N ALA A 67 9.73 1.01 7.24
CA ALA A 67 10.73 1.80 7.94
C ALA A 67 10.43 1.94 9.43
N LYS A 68 9.17 2.18 9.78
CA LYS A 68 8.76 2.35 11.19
C LYS A 68 8.91 1.06 11.98
N GLU A 69 8.53 -0.08 11.41
CA GLU A 69 8.65 -1.39 12.10
C GLU A 69 10.10 -1.89 12.15
N ARG A 70 10.94 -1.59 11.14
CA ARG A 70 12.32 -2.12 11.02
C ARG A 70 13.42 -1.11 11.33
N GLY A 71 13.07 0.12 11.67
CA GLY A 71 14.00 1.17 12.13
C GLY A 71 14.80 1.89 11.04
N VAL A 72 14.98 1.30 9.85
CA VAL A 72 15.71 1.95 8.72
C VAL A 72 15.15 1.49 7.38
N MET A 73 14.89 2.44 6.47
CA MET A 73 14.78 2.19 5.03
C MET A 73 16.04 2.74 4.35
N ALA A 74 16.86 1.85 3.78
CA ALA A 74 18.01 2.25 2.99
C ALA A 74 17.63 2.30 1.51
N ASN A 75 18.14 3.31 0.79
CA ASN A 75 17.99 3.39 -0.65
C ASN A 75 18.90 2.32 -1.30
N PRO A 76 18.37 1.39 -2.12
CA PRO A 76 19.17 0.32 -2.73
C PRO A 76 20.22 0.81 -3.73
N THR A 77 20.20 2.07 -4.16
CA THR A 77 21.27 2.66 -5.02
C THR A 77 22.52 3.12 -4.27
N SER A 78 22.57 2.94 -2.94
CA SER A 78 23.76 3.22 -2.13
C SER A 78 24.31 1.93 -1.51
N ILE A 79 24.85 1.04 -2.35
CA ILE A 79 25.81 0.00 -1.98
C ILE A 79 26.90 -0.03 -3.05
#